data_AF-A0A917VRZ5-F1
#
_entry.id   AF-A0A917VRZ5-F1
#
_cell.length_a   1.000
_cell.length_b   1.000
_cell.length_c   1.000
_cell.angle_alpha   90.00
_cell.angle_beta   90.00
_cell.angle_gamma   90.00
#
_symmetry.space_group_name_H-M   'P 1'
#
loop_
_entity.id
_entity.type
_entity.pdbx_description
1 polymer ?
#
loop_
_entity_poly.entity_id
_entity_poly.type
_entity_poly.pdbx_seq_one_letter_code
_entity_poly.pdbx_strand_id
1 'polypeptide(L)'
;MRIYGIPGKLWEPLFRGHMGGYHNVTLKSAATGRCLVYHWSGEIATSIQCDEDPTWDSENTFYAVGSGWSRVVFAAAGPSGMMAVHTNYAGDVVPATADYGDWQSWKFGL
;
A
#
# COMPACT_ATOMS: atom_id res chain seq x y z
N MET A 1 -2.45 2.58 -14.51
CA MET A 1 -3.85 2.23 -14.14
C MET A 1 -4.19 3.12 -12.96
N ARG A 2 -5.15 4.05 -13.08
CA ARG A 2 -5.28 5.21 -12.17
C ARG A 2 -6.49 5.05 -11.23
N ILE A 3 -6.30 5.36 -9.95
CA ILE A 3 -7.40 5.54 -8.98
C ILE A 3 -7.92 6.98 -9.06
N TYR A 4 -9.10 7.25 -8.51
CA TYR A 4 -9.58 8.60 -8.16
C TYR A 4 -9.68 8.69 -6.63
N GLY A 5 -8.54 8.93 -5.96
CA GLY A 5 -8.51 9.61 -4.67
C GLY A 5 -8.53 11.12 -4.94
N ILE A 6 -8.82 11.92 -3.92
CA ILE A 6 -8.79 13.41 -3.97
C ILE A 6 -7.65 13.87 -4.91
N PRO A 7 -7.89 14.79 -5.87
CA PRO A 7 -6.94 15.14 -6.91
C PRO A 7 -5.52 15.35 -6.34
N GLY A 8 -4.56 14.53 -6.78
CA GLY A 8 -3.17 14.56 -6.31
C GLY A 8 -2.75 13.38 -5.41
N LYS A 9 -3.66 12.52 -4.96
CA LYS A 9 -3.35 11.37 -4.09
C LYS A 9 -3.64 10.02 -4.75
N LEU A 10 -3.08 9.83 -5.95
CA LEU A 10 -3.23 8.58 -6.70
C LEU A 10 -2.05 7.66 -6.43
N TRP A 11 -2.36 6.39 -6.17
CA TRP A 11 -1.39 5.33 -5.96
C TRP A 11 -1.51 4.28 -7.05
N GLU A 12 -0.38 3.76 -7.51
CA GLU A 12 -0.25 2.72 -8.51
C GLU A 12 0.44 1.51 -7.88
N PRO A 13 -0.16 0.31 -7.91
CA PRO A 13 0.45 -0.88 -7.36
C PRO A 13 1.42 -1.45 -8.39
N LEU A 14 2.68 -1.61 -7.98
CA LEU A 14 3.73 -2.25 -8.75
C LEU A 14 3.90 -3.68 -8.25
N PHE A 15 3.67 -4.66 -9.13
CA PHE A 15 3.76 -6.07 -8.77
C PHE A 15 5.21 -6.49 -8.51
N ARG A 16 5.45 -7.13 -7.35
CA ARG A 16 6.77 -7.65 -6.93
C ARG A 16 6.85 -9.18 -7.02
N GLY A 17 5.74 -9.87 -6.84
CA GLY A 17 5.70 -11.33 -6.92
C GLY A 17 4.50 -11.95 -6.20
N HIS A 18 4.38 -13.27 -6.25
CA HIS A 18 3.35 -14.02 -5.54
C HIS A 18 4.01 -14.96 -4.53
N MET A 19 3.75 -14.79 -3.24
CA MET A 19 4.32 -15.62 -2.16
C MET A 19 3.33 -15.78 -1.01
N GLY A 20 3.35 -16.95 -0.37
CA GLY A 20 2.50 -17.22 0.80
C GLY A 20 1.00 -17.12 0.53
N GLY A 21 0.58 -17.21 -0.74
CA GLY A 21 -0.82 -17.04 -1.16
C GLY A 21 -1.24 -15.59 -1.47
N TYR A 22 -0.31 -14.63 -1.40
CA TYR A 22 -0.59 -13.21 -1.62
C TYR A 22 0.22 -12.63 -2.77
N HIS A 23 -0.34 -11.64 -3.46
CA HIS A 23 0.45 -10.76 -4.32
C HIS A 23 1.18 -9.75 -3.45
N ASN A 24 2.49 -9.65 -3.66
CA ASN A 24 3.32 -8.62 -3.05
C ASN A 24 3.41 -7.45 -4.01
N VAL A 25 3.18 -6.25 -3.50
CA VAL A 25 3.24 -5.02 -4.29
C VAL A 25 3.95 -3.90 -3.56
N THR A 26 4.46 -2.96 -4.34
CA THR A 26 4.82 -1.62 -3.84
C THR A 26 3.78 -0.62 -4.31
N LEU A 27 3.47 0.39 -3.50
CA LEU A 27 2.54 1.46 -3.90
C LEU A 27 3.32 2.70 -4.34
N LYS A 28 3.27 3.06 -5.61
CA LYS A 28 3.92 4.26 -6.18
C LYS A 28 2.92 5.40 -6.27
N SER A 29 3.28 6.56 -5.73
CA SER A 29 2.49 7.78 -5.93
C SER A 29 2.58 8.21 -7.39
N ALA A 30 1.44 8.32 -8.07
CA ALA A 30 1.40 8.82 -9.45
C ALA A 30 1.77 10.31 -9.54
N ALA A 31 1.66 11.05 -8.44
CA ALA A 31 1.95 12.49 -8.39
C ALA A 31 3.46 12.76 -8.26
N THR A 32 4.17 11.96 -7.46
CA THR A 32 5.58 12.22 -7.13
C THR A 32 6.54 11.17 -7.66
N GLY A 33 6.03 10.01 -8.12
CA GLY A 33 6.83 8.86 -8.49
C GLY A 33 7.52 8.16 -7.31
N ARG A 34 7.23 8.57 -6.06
CA ARG A 34 7.81 7.99 -4.84
C ARG A 34 7.00 6.79 -4.37
N CYS A 35 7.66 5.87 -3.67
CA CYS A 35 7.04 4.65 -3.15
C CYS A 35 6.57 4.88 -1.72
N LEU A 36 5.46 4.25 -1.35
CA LEU A 36 5.03 4.17 0.03
C LEU A 36 5.97 3.25 0.80
N VAL A 37 6.39 3.70 1.97
CA VAL A 37 7.25 2.94 2.89
C VAL A 37 6.52 2.81 4.20
N TYR A 38 6.50 1.60 4.74
CA TYR A 38 6.06 1.28 6.08
C TYR A 38 7.30 0.96 6.93
N HIS A 39 7.57 1.80 7.91
CA HIS A 39 8.64 1.56 8.86
C HIS A 39 8.15 0.68 10.00
N TRP A 40 9.01 -0.21 10.50
CA TRP A 40 8.70 -1.08 11.63
C TRP A 40 8.32 -0.30 12.91
N SER A 41 8.64 1.00 12.99
CA SER A 41 8.17 1.90 14.05
C SER A 41 6.65 2.14 14.05
N GLY A 42 5.93 1.70 13.02
CA GLY A 42 4.50 1.96 12.86
C GLY A 42 4.20 3.26 12.11
N GLU A 43 5.15 3.78 11.34
CA GLU A 43 4.99 4.98 10.52
C GLU A 43 4.85 4.62 9.03
N ILE A 44 4.04 5.39 8.30
CA ILE A 44 4.03 5.38 6.84
C ILE A 44 4.63 6.67 6.32
N ALA A 45 5.57 6.54 5.38
CA ALA A 45 6.23 7.64 4.70
C ALA A 45 6.27 7.43 3.18
N THR A 46 6.87 8.38 2.47
CA THR A 46 7.24 8.19 1.06
C THR A 46 8.76 8.15 0.95
N SER A 47 9.26 7.24 0.12
CA SER A 47 10.68 7.11 -0.16
C SER A 47 11.23 8.34 -0.92
N ILE A 48 12.56 8.51 -0.92
CA ILE A 48 13.21 9.54 -1.75
C ILE A 48 13.15 9.14 -3.23
N GLN A 49 13.36 7.86 -3.53
CA GLN A 49 13.22 7.25 -4.85
C GLN A 49 12.37 5.98 -4.73
N CYS A 50 11.49 5.72 -5.68
CA CYS A 50 10.92 4.39 -5.81
C CYS A 50 12.06 3.46 -6.21
N ASP A 51 12.42 2.52 -5.36
CA ASP A 51 13.31 1.45 -5.79
C ASP A 51 12.51 0.58 -6.77
N GLU A 52 12.77 0.71 -8.06
CA GLU A 52 12.10 -0.11 -9.08
C GLU A 52 12.75 -1.48 -9.17
N ASP A 53 13.95 -1.67 -8.61
CA ASP A 53 14.55 -2.99 -8.49
C ASP A 53 13.75 -3.82 -7.47
N PRO A 54 13.42 -5.08 -7.80
CA PRO A 54 12.69 -5.98 -6.92
C PRO A 54 13.64 -6.57 -5.86
N THR A 55 14.37 -5.71 -5.15
CA THR A 55 14.97 -6.16 -3.89
C THR A 55 13.84 -6.28 -2.87
N TRP A 56 13.83 -7.37 -2.10
CA TRP A 56 12.82 -7.66 -1.10
C TRP A 56 13.01 -6.77 0.13
N ASP A 57 12.96 -5.46 -0.06
CA ASP A 57 12.90 -4.54 1.05
C ASP A 57 11.52 -4.65 1.69
N SER A 58 11.49 -5.19 2.90
CA SER A 58 10.26 -5.39 3.66
C SER A 58 9.54 -4.08 3.96
N GLU A 59 10.23 -2.94 3.93
CA GLU A 59 9.63 -1.66 4.27
C GLU A 59 8.80 -1.08 3.11
N ASN A 60 9.05 -1.45 1.85
CA ASN A 60 8.31 -0.94 0.68
C ASN A 60 7.41 -2.00 0.01
N THR A 61 7.25 -3.16 0.65
CA THR A 61 6.50 -4.30 0.14
C THR A 61 5.27 -4.57 1.00
N PHE A 62 4.11 -4.62 0.35
CA PHE A 62 2.82 -4.87 0.96
C PHE A 62 2.17 -6.13 0.39
N TYR A 63 1.51 -6.90 1.26
CA TYR A 63 0.61 -7.99 0.89
C TYR A 63 -0.71 -7.41 0.40
N ALA A 64 -1.08 -7.69 -0.84
CA ALA A 64 -2.40 -7.42 -1.38
C ALA A 64 -3.37 -8.51 -0.92
N VAL A 65 -4.22 -8.19 0.06
CA VAL A 65 -5.20 -9.08 0.68
C VAL A 65 -6.59 -8.74 0.16
N GLY A 66 -7.32 -9.73 -0.36
CA GLY A 66 -8.70 -9.55 -0.83
C GLY A 66 -9.06 -10.49 -1.97
N SER A 67 -10.33 -10.46 -2.37
CA SER A 67 -10.86 -11.31 -3.45
C SER A 67 -10.63 -10.73 -4.86
N GLY A 68 -9.74 -9.75 -4.99
CA GLY A 68 -9.41 -9.10 -6.25
C GLY A 68 -9.12 -7.62 -6.11
N TRP A 69 -8.69 -6.99 -7.21
CA TRP A 69 -8.32 -5.58 -7.26
C TRP A 69 -9.50 -4.60 -7.09
N SER A 70 -10.74 -5.08 -7.17
CA SER A 70 -11.93 -4.27 -6.93
C SER A 70 -12.13 -3.91 -5.46
N ARG A 71 -11.53 -4.66 -4.54
CA ARG A 71 -11.53 -4.42 -3.09
C ARG A 71 -10.33 -5.14 -2.47
N VAL A 72 -9.20 -4.43 -2.39
CA VAL A 72 -7.93 -4.94 -1.88
C VAL A 72 -7.46 -4.14 -0.69
N VAL A 73 -6.92 -4.81 0.32
CA VAL A 73 -6.25 -4.21 1.46
C VAL A 73 -4.75 -4.44 1.28
N PHE A 74 -3.95 -3.39 1.46
CA PHE A 74 -2.50 -3.54 1.49
C PHE A 74 -2.03 -3.65 2.92
N ALA A 75 -1.44 -4.78 3.26
CA ALA A 75 -1.01 -5.10 4.60
C ALA A 75 0.51 -5.28 4.67
N ALA A 76 1.10 -4.95 5.80
CA ALA A 76 2.51 -5.20 6.12
C ALA A 76 2.64 -5.68 7.56
N ALA A 77 3.67 -6.48 7.85
CA ALA A 77 3.97 -6.87 9.21
C ALA A 77 4.48 -5.63 9.98
N GLY A 78 3.87 -5.35 11.12
CA GLY A 78 4.24 -4.25 12.00
C GLY A 78 4.52 -4.69 13.43
N PRO A 79 4.89 -3.75 14.31
CA PRO A 79 5.33 -4.04 15.68
C PRO A 79 4.21 -4.60 16.56
N SER A 80 2.95 -4.34 16.20
CA SER A 80 1.75 -4.76 16.94
C SER A 80 0.91 -5.79 16.17
N GLY A 81 1.49 -6.45 15.16
CA GLY A 81 0.79 -7.39 14.30
C GLY A 81 0.65 -6.88 12.86
N MET A 82 -0.37 -7.37 12.16
CA MET A 82 -0.58 -6.97 10.76
C MET A 82 -1.17 -5.56 10.70
N MET A 83 -0.51 -4.70 9.93
CA MET A 83 -0.90 -3.30 9.74
C MET A 83 -1.40 -3.11 8.32
N ALA A 84 -2.36 -2.23 8.12
CA ALA A 84 -2.95 -1.92 6.83
C ALA A 84 -2.69 -0.46 6.43
N VAL A 85 -2.59 -0.25 5.12
CA VAL A 85 -2.62 1.06 4.49
C VAL A 85 -4.05 1.59 4.57
N HIS A 86 -4.27 2.57 5.45
CA HIS A 86 -5.57 3.18 5.73
C HIS A 86 -5.63 4.59 5.15
N THR A 87 -6.82 5.02 4.72
CA THR A 87 -7.06 6.41 4.33
C THR A 87 -7.88 7.11 5.40
N ASN A 88 -7.37 8.16 6.02
CA ASN A 88 -8.12 8.92 7.03
C ASN A 88 -9.18 9.85 6.38
N TYR A 89 -9.96 10.58 7.19
CA TYR A 89 -10.97 11.53 6.72
C TYR A 89 -10.43 12.68 5.85
N ALA A 90 -9.13 13.02 5.98
CA ALA A 90 -8.45 14.01 5.14
C ALA A 90 -7.89 13.41 3.83
N GLY A 91 -8.12 12.11 3.60
CA GLY A 91 -7.59 11.38 2.46
C GLY A 91 -6.10 11.10 2.57
N ASP A 92 -5.47 11.26 3.75
CA ASP A 92 -4.07 10.92 3.95
C ASP A 92 -3.91 9.42 4.14
N VAL A 93 -2.80 8.90 3.64
CA VAL A 93 -2.41 7.52 3.86
C VAL A 93 -1.72 7.41 5.21
N VAL A 94 -2.28 6.59 6.09
CA VAL A 94 -1.79 6.38 7.45
C VAL A 94 -1.74 4.88 7.76
N PRO A 95 -0.87 4.43 8.67
CA PRO A 95 -0.91 3.06 9.15
C PRO A 95 -2.08 2.89 10.13
N ALA A 96 -2.75 1.74 10.05
CA ALA A 96 -3.73 1.31 11.04
C ALA A 96 -3.61 -0.18 11.30
N THR A 97 -4.05 -0.66 12.45
CA THR A 97 -4.20 -2.11 12.68
C THR A 97 -5.13 -2.68 11.61
N ALA A 98 -4.74 -3.78 10.96
CA ALA A 98 -5.55 -4.37 9.92
C ALA A 98 -6.90 -4.87 10.47
N ASP A 99 -7.99 -4.27 10.02
CA ASP A 99 -9.37 -4.66 10.30
C ASP A 99 -10.15 -5.04 9.04
N TYR A 100 -9.54 -4.83 7.86
CA TYR A 100 -10.09 -5.09 6.53
C TYR A 100 -11.41 -4.36 6.24
N GLY A 101 -11.66 -3.25 6.95
CA GLY A 101 -12.80 -2.37 6.75
C GLY A 101 -12.69 -1.54 5.46
N ASP A 102 -13.73 -0.76 5.19
CA ASP A 102 -13.85 0.00 3.94
C ASP A 102 -12.76 1.06 3.78
N TRP A 103 -12.29 1.66 4.88
CA TRP A 103 -11.23 2.68 4.88
C TRP A 103 -9.82 2.10 4.64
N GLN A 104 -9.69 0.78 4.75
CA GLN A 104 -8.47 0.02 4.42
C GLN A 104 -8.59 -0.65 3.05
N SER A 105 -9.79 -0.62 2.46
CA SER A 105 -10.11 -1.25 1.18
C SER A 105 -9.90 -0.26 0.05
N TRP A 106 -9.15 -0.68 -0.95
CA TRP A 106 -8.80 0.09 -2.13
C TRP A 106 -9.39 -0.56 -3.37
N LYS A 107 -9.84 0.26 -4.32
CA LYS A 107 -10.27 -0.19 -5.63
C LYS A 107 -9.24 0.23 -6.67
N PHE A 108 -8.64 -0.74 -7.35
CA PHE A 108 -7.79 -0.54 -8.52
C PHE A 108 -8.49 -1.06 -9.77
N GLY A 109 -8.46 -0.23 -10.82
CA GLY A 109 -9.11 -0.55 -12.09
C GLY A 109 -10.50 0.04 -12.22
N LEU A 110 -11.02 -0.08 -13.44
CA LEU A 110 -12.39 0.32 -13.77
C LEU A 110 -13.37 -0.77 -13.30
#